data_AF-G7W0I8-F1
#
_entry.id   AF-G7W0I8-F1
#
_cell.length_a   1.000
_cell.length_b   1.000
_cell.length_c   1.000
_cell.angle_alpha   90.00
_cell.angle_beta   90.00
_cell.angle_gamma   90.00
#
_symmetry.space_group_name_H-M   'P 1'
#
loop_
_entity.id
_entity.type
_entity.pdbx_description
1 polymer ?
#
loop_
_entity_poly.entity_id
_entity_poly.type
_entity_poly.pdbx_seq_one_letter_code
_entity_poly.pdbx_strand_id
1 'polypeptide(L)'
;MLRTRQLIRAAFRDLLRRKGFDAITIKDIAQKATINRATFYAHFEDKYALLDEVTEQAFHQMIPEQVANAQEFTDEICDQLILLTHQYIVSFFRICRMDSNSMATPCR
;
A
#
# COMPACT_ATOMS: atom_id res chain seq x y z
N MET A 1 -19.01 -2.83 -6.62
CA MET A 1 -18.08 -2.28 -5.61
C MET A 1 -16.60 -2.47 -5.97
N LEU A 2 -16.18 -3.60 -6.57
CA LEU A 2 -14.77 -3.84 -6.95
C LEU A 2 -14.15 -2.76 -7.86
N ARG A 3 -14.88 -2.31 -8.88
CA ARG A 3 -14.40 -1.31 -9.85
C ARG A 3 -14.02 0.02 -9.17
N THR A 4 -14.83 0.49 -8.23
CA THR A 4 -14.58 1.74 -7.50
C THR A 4 -13.34 1.63 -6.60
N ARG A 5 -13.17 0.52 -5.87
CA ARG A 5 -11.93 0.28 -5.10
C ARG A 5 -10.69 0.24 -6.00
N GLN A 6 -10.77 -0.31 -7.22
CA GLN A 6 -9.65 -0.27 -8.17
C GLN A 6 -9.31 1.17 -8.60
N LEU A 7 -10.32 2.00 -8.89
CA LEU A 7 -10.12 3.41 -9.25
C LEU A 7 -9.47 4.20 -8.10
N ILE A 8 -9.95 4.01 -6.88
CA ILE A 8 -9.40 4.66 -5.67
C ILE A 8 -7.92 4.28 -5.50
N ARG A 9 -7.59 2.98 -5.56
CA ARG A 9 -6.21 2.49 -5.44
C ARG A 9 -5.30 3.01 -6.55
N ALA A 10 -5.79 3.04 -7.79
CA ALA A 10 -5.02 3.57 -8.92
C ALA A 10 -4.73 5.07 -8.77
N ALA A 11 -5.74 5.85 -8.37
CA ALA A 11 -5.59 7.28 -8.08
C ALA A 11 -4.59 7.52 -6.95
N PHE A 12 -4.69 6.75 -5.86
CA PHE A 12 -3.79 6.85 -4.72
C PHE A 12 -2.34 6.53 -5.08
N ARG A 13 -2.08 5.45 -5.82
CA ARG A 13 -0.71 5.10 -6.27
C ARG A 13 -0.08 6.19 -7.16
N ASP A 14 -0.86 6.82 -8.04
CA ASP A 14 -0.37 7.94 -8.87
C ASP A 14 -0.02 9.15 -8.00
N LEU A 15 -0.89 9.50 -7.05
CA LEU A 15 -0.64 10.60 -6.11
C LEU A 15 0.57 10.34 -5.21
N LEU A 16 0.75 9.11 -4.73
CA LEU A 16 1.85 8.68 -3.88
C LEU A 16 3.20 8.93 -4.54
N ARG A 17 3.34 8.54 -5.81
CA ARG A 17 4.56 8.81 -6.61
C ARG A 17 4.83 10.31 -6.78
N ARG A 18 3.77 11.11 -7.02
CA ARG A 18 3.90 12.53 -7.37
C ARG A 18 4.25 13.42 -6.18
N LYS A 19 3.60 13.22 -5.03
CA LYS A 19 3.73 14.15 -3.89
C LYS A 19 4.04 13.53 -2.53
N GLY A 20 4.17 12.20 -2.45
CA GLY A 20 4.40 11.50 -1.18
C GLY A 20 3.12 11.37 -0.35
N PHE A 21 3.13 10.48 0.63
CA PHE A 21 1.93 10.08 1.38
C PHE A 21 1.34 11.21 2.25
N ASP A 22 2.19 11.96 2.93
CA ASP A 22 1.75 12.96 3.91
C ASP A 22 0.95 14.08 3.26
N ALA A 23 1.37 14.49 2.06
CA ALA A 23 0.71 15.53 1.27
C ALA A 23 -0.61 15.08 0.61
N ILE A 24 -0.96 13.78 0.63
CA ILE A 24 -2.20 13.27 0.05
C ILE A 24 -3.37 13.48 1.00
N THR A 25 -4.44 14.04 0.47
CA THR A 25 -5.74 14.16 1.14
C THR A 25 -6.78 13.27 0.46
N ILE A 26 -7.84 12.93 1.20
CA ILE A 26 -8.99 12.20 0.66
C ILE A 26 -9.66 12.98 -0.49
N LYS A 27 -9.60 14.32 -0.45
CA LYS A 27 -10.10 15.17 -1.55
C LYS A 27 -9.32 14.91 -2.84
N ASP A 28 -8.00 14.85 -2.77
CA ASP A 28 -7.16 14.58 -3.95
C ASP A 28 -7.49 13.22 -4.57
N ILE A 29 -7.62 12.19 -3.73
CA ILE A 29 -7.92 10.83 -4.15
C ILE A 29 -9.30 10.78 -4.82
N ALA A 30 -10.32 11.36 -4.18
CA ALA A 30 -11.68 11.39 -4.70
C ALA A 30 -11.75 12.14 -6.05
N GLN A 31 -11.10 13.30 -6.14
CA GLN A 31 -11.04 14.08 -7.38
C GLN A 31 -10.33 13.31 -8.50
N LYS A 32 -9.19 12.68 -8.20
CA LYS A 32 -8.39 11.93 -9.17
C LYS A 32 -9.08 10.65 -9.65
N ALA A 33 -9.85 10.00 -8.79
CA ALA A 33 -10.66 8.83 -9.11
C ALA A 33 -12.03 9.18 -9.73
N THR A 34 -12.37 10.47 -9.85
CA THR A 34 -13.66 10.96 -10.33
C THR A 34 -14.84 10.41 -9.53
N ILE A 35 -14.75 10.46 -8.21
CA ILE A 35 -15.80 10.01 -7.27
C ILE A 35 -16.09 11.10 -6.22
N ASN A 36 -17.22 10.95 -5.52
CA ASN A 36 -17.50 11.76 -4.33
C ASN A 36 -16.69 11.24 -3.12
N ARG A 37 -16.37 12.11 -2.17
CA ARG A 37 -15.77 11.75 -0.89
C ARG A 37 -16.61 10.73 -0.11
N ALA A 38 -17.94 10.84 -0.14
CA ALA A 38 -18.81 9.84 0.47
C ALA A 38 -18.60 8.43 -0.12
N THR A 39 -18.31 8.34 -1.42
CA THR A 39 -17.98 7.08 -2.09
C THR A 39 -16.62 6.54 -1.64
N PHE A 40 -15.64 7.41 -1.37
CA PHE A 40 -14.38 6.99 -0.75
C PHE A 40 -14.64 6.35 0.62
N TYR A 41 -15.39 7.05 1.49
CA TYR A 41 -15.67 6.57 2.84
C TYR A 41 -16.53 5.31 2.90
N ALA A 42 -17.31 5.03 1.85
CA ALA A 42 -18.02 3.75 1.71
C ALA A 42 -17.08 2.56 1.41
N HIS A 43 -15.80 2.81 1.09
CA HIS A 43 -14.81 1.79 0.76
C HIS A 43 -13.62 1.75 1.71
N PHE A 44 -13.27 2.89 2.32
CA PHE A 44 -12.10 3.06 3.17
C PHE A 44 -12.43 4.02 4.30
N GLU A 45 -12.06 3.67 5.52
CA GLU A 45 -12.21 4.53 6.69
C GLU A 45 -11.40 5.82 6.51
N ASP A 46 -10.15 5.69 6.09
CA ASP A 46 -9.25 6.81 5.84
C ASP A 46 -8.18 6.47 4.78
N LYS A 47 -7.18 7.34 4.65
CA LYS A 47 -6.06 7.13 3.72
C LYS A 47 -5.02 6.09 4.21
N TYR A 48 -5.00 5.77 5.50
CA TYR A 48 -4.11 4.76 6.08
C TYR A 48 -4.65 3.37 5.78
N ALA A 49 -5.95 3.12 5.98
CA ALA A 49 -6.59 1.87 5.57
C ALA A 49 -6.41 1.59 4.07
N LEU A 50 -6.42 2.64 3.23
CA LEU A 50 -6.09 2.50 1.81
C LEU A 50 -4.60 2.20 1.56
N LEU A 51 -3.71 2.81 2.34
CA LEU A 51 -2.28 2.53 2.26
C LEU A 51 -2.02 1.06 2.61
N ASP A 52 -2.64 0.54 3.66
CA ASP A 52 -2.51 -0.84 4.09
C ASP A 52 -2.92 -1.80 2.99
N GLU A 53 -4.12 -1.64 2.39
CA GLU A 53 -4.54 -2.51 1.28
C GLU A 53 -3.57 -2.40 0.08
N VAL A 54 -3.15 -1.19 -0.29
CA VAL A 54 -2.24 -1.02 -1.43
C VAL A 54 -0.87 -1.65 -1.16
N THR A 55 -0.41 -1.60 0.09
CA THR A 55 0.86 -2.16 0.56
C THR A 55 0.79 -3.69 0.59
N GLU A 56 -0.27 -4.23 1.20
CA GLU A 56 -0.55 -5.67 1.24
C GLU A 56 -0.61 -6.25 -0.18
N GLN A 57 -1.32 -5.58 -1.09
CA GLN A 57 -1.40 -6.03 -2.49
C GLN A 57 -0.06 -5.98 -3.21
N ALA A 58 0.74 -4.93 -3.01
CA ALA A 58 2.05 -4.83 -3.63
C ALA A 58 3.00 -5.90 -3.09
N PHE A 59 2.96 -6.16 -1.78
CA PHE A 59 3.76 -7.20 -1.15
C PHE A 59 3.38 -8.59 -1.67
N HIS A 60 2.09 -8.93 -1.70
CA HIS A 60 1.64 -10.23 -2.23
C HIS A 60 2.04 -10.46 -3.68
N GLN A 61 2.11 -9.42 -4.51
CA GLN A 61 2.57 -9.53 -5.90
C GLN A 61 4.08 -9.81 -6.02
N MET A 62 4.86 -9.57 -4.96
CA MET A 62 6.29 -9.82 -4.93
C MET A 62 6.63 -11.22 -4.41
N ILE A 63 5.76 -11.84 -3.62
CA ILE A 63 6.00 -13.16 -3.03
C ILE A 63 6.13 -14.22 -4.15
N PRO A 64 7.28 -14.89 -4.30
CA PRO A 64 7.45 -15.95 -5.28
C PRO A 64 6.56 -17.15 -4.97
N GLU A 65 6.09 -17.85 -6.01
CA GLU A 65 5.25 -19.05 -5.84
C GLU A 65 5.89 -20.12 -4.95
N GLN A 66 7.22 -20.24 -4.98
CA GLN A 66 8.00 -21.17 -4.17
C GLN A 66 7.85 -20.87 -2.66
N VAL A 67 7.80 -19.58 -2.31
CA VAL A 67 7.60 -19.12 -0.94
C VAL A 67 6.13 -19.26 -0.54
N ALA A 68 5.21 -18.91 -1.45
CA ALA A 68 3.77 -19.00 -1.18
C ALA A 68 3.28 -20.44 -0.96
N ASN A 69 3.93 -21.41 -1.61
CA ASN A 69 3.59 -22.84 -1.54
C ASN A 69 4.59 -23.65 -0.69
N ALA A 70 5.50 -22.98 0.03
CA ALA A 70 6.47 -23.66 0.87
C ALA A 70 5.75 -24.51 1.94
N GLN A 71 6.02 -25.81 1.95
CA GLN A 71 5.52 -26.72 2.99
C GLN A 71 6.35 -26.65 4.26
N GLU A 72 7.62 -26.25 4.12
CA GLU A 72 8.57 -26.03 5.22
C GLU A 72 9.40 -24.77 4.93
N PHE A 73 9.72 -24.03 5.99
CA PHE A 73 10.60 -22.86 5.91
C PHE A 73 12.05 -23.31 6.13
N THR A 74 12.80 -23.49 5.05
CA THR A 74 14.25 -23.74 5.12
C THR A 74 15.01 -22.44 5.33
N ASP A 75 16.28 -22.54 5.73
CA ASP A 75 17.16 -21.37 5.90
C ASP A 75 17.25 -20.54 4.61
N GLU A 76 17.31 -21.17 3.43
CA GLU A 76 17.33 -20.45 2.15
C GLU A 76 16.01 -19.70 1.88
N ILE A 77 14.86 -20.27 2.24
CA ILE A 77 13.55 -19.62 2.10
C ILE A 77 13.46 -18.43 3.07
N CYS A 78 13.97 -18.59 4.29
CA CYS A 78 14.05 -17.52 5.28
C CYS A 78 14.93 -16.36 4.79
N ASP A 79 16.11 -16.66 4.24
CA ASP A 79 17.00 -15.64 3.67
C ASP A 79 16.34 -14.90 2.50
N GLN A 80 15.64 -15.62 1.61
CA GLN A 80 14.88 -15.01 0.52
C GLN A 80 13.76 -14.11 1.03
N LEU A 81 13.01 -14.54 2.06
CA LEU A 81 11.96 -13.74 2.69
C LEU A 81 12.51 -12.46 3.33
N ILE A 82 13.64 -12.56 4.03
CA ILE A 82 14.30 -11.41 4.66
C ILE A 82 14.74 -10.41 3.59
N LEU A 83 15.42 -10.87 2.54
CA LEU A 83 15.90 -10.01 1.46
C LEU A 83 14.75 -9.36 0.70
N LEU A 84 13.68 -10.10 0.41
CA LEU A 84 12.49 -9.60 -0.27
C LEU A 84 11.79 -8.54 0.57
N THR A 85 11.60 -8.82 1.86
CA THR A 85 10.97 -7.88 2.80
C THR A 85 11.81 -6.61 2.93
N HIS A 86 13.13 -6.75 3.04
CA HIS A 86 14.04 -5.61 3.09
C HIS A 86 13.96 -4.76 1.81
N GLN A 87 14.03 -5.37 0.62
CA GLN A 87 13.90 -4.65 -0.65
C GLN A 87 12.55 -3.96 -0.80
N TYR A 88 11.48 -4.62 -0.36
CA TYR A 88 10.13 -4.04 -0.36
C TYR A 88 10.07 -2.80 0.54
N ILE A 89 10.52 -2.91 1.79
CA ILE A 89 10.51 -1.83 2.76
C ILE A 89 11.33 -0.64 2.26
N VAL A 90 12.55 -0.86 1.77
CA VAL A 90 13.41 0.20 1.22
C VAL A 90 12.76 0.88 0.01
N SER A 91 12.15 0.10 -0.89
CA SER A 91 11.45 0.63 -2.06
C SER A 91 10.20 1.42 -1.67
N PHE A 92 9.44 0.92 -0.70
CA PHE A 92 8.26 1.55 -0.15
C PHE A 92 8.60 2.90 0.49
N PHE A 93 9.61 2.97 1.37
CA PHE A 93 10.04 4.23 1.97
C PHE A 93 10.51 5.25 0.93
N ARG A 94 11.21 4.81 -0.12
CA ARG A 94 11.66 5.68 -1.21
C ARG A 94 10.47 6.25 -2.01
N ILE A 95 9.46 5.43 -2.31
CA ILE A 95 8.30 5.84 -3.11
C ILE A 95 7.34 6.70 -2.28
N CYS A 96 7.08 6.31 -1.05
CA CYS A 96 6.10 6.95 -0.19
C CYS A 96 6.58 8.29 0.36
N ARG A 97 7.91 8.55 0.37
CA ARG A 97 8.54 9.74 0.98
C ARG A 97 7.99 10.01 2.40
N MET A 98 7.63 8.95 3.12
CA MET A 98 7.12 9.05 4.48
C MET A 98 8.27 9.33 5.43
N ASP A 99 8.10 10.29 6.32
CA ASP A 99 8.98 10.49 7.46
C ASP A 99 8.67 9.48 8.57
N SER A 100 9.60 9.32 9.53
CA SER A 100 9.50 8.36 10.63
C SER A 100 8.26 8.55 11.51
N ASN A 101 7.61 9.72 11.44
CA ASN A 101 6.50 10.10 12.30
C ASN A 101 5.15 9.56 11.79
N SER A 102 5.00 9.44 10.46
CA SER A 102 3.77 8.92 9.84
C SER A 102 3.53 7.42 10.01
N MET A 103 4.53 6.65 10.45
CA MET A 103 4.40 5.21 10.76
C MET A 103 3.85 4.93 12.16
N ALA A 104 3.91 5.91 13.08
CA ALA A 104 3.57 5.71 14.49
C ALA A 104 2.10 6.01 14.83
N THR A 105 1.30 6.44 13.86
CA THR A 105 -0.12 6.74 14.10
C THR A 105 -0.86 5.42 14.27
N PRO A 106 -1.35 5.08 15.49
CA PRO A 106 -2.14 3.87 15.66
C PRO A 106 -3.44 4.07 14.87
N CYS A 107 -3.82 3.08 14.06
CA CYS A 107 -5.20 2.96 13.59
C CYS A 107 -6.14 3.23 14.77
N ARG A 108 -6.98 4.24 14.65
CA ARG A 108 -7.90 4.66 15.71
C ARG A 108 -9.30 4.78 15.16
#